data_AF-A0A0K0FVK8-F1
#
_entry.id   AF-A0A0K0FVK8-F1
#
_cell.length_a   1.000
_cell.length_b   1.000
_cell.length_c   1.000
_cell.angle_alpha   90.00
_cell.angle_beta   90.00
_cell.angle_gamma   90.00
#
_symmetry.space_group_name_H-M   'P 1'
#
loop_
_entity.id
_entity.type
_entity.pdbx_description
1 polymer ?
#
loop_
_entity_poly.entity_id
_entity_poly.type
_entity_poly.pdbx_seq_one_letter_code
_entity_poly.pdbx_strand_id
1 'polypeptide(L)'
;MVDSKNLSKFNVSVADNIDIFGILNKSFQVGTNIDALNIPKLLVRNLKSFQTFNEKLSSVKEIIVKEICTHSAEAKDVASLLSFLASFNTIKKFHIHECSSTKILSAGMVIELLGRNPDIKSLIIGTGNIEFVVSIFKEFFRMEQQSKVKNECHYNESTVKIYFRGEYEFLIDILRNSLSELENVVEDIHSAPKYVQSDSIVDCKYCFEKRHSISKCFFVWDDELSTLFRDRDL
;
A
#
# COMPACT_ATOMS: atom_id res chain seq x y z
N MET A 1 20.83 -28.50 2.56
CA MET A 1 20.83 -27.19 1.90
C MET A 1 19.38 -26.75 1.80
N VAL A 2 19.02 -25.61 2.40
CA VAL A 2 17.64 -25.12 2.36
C VAL A 2 17.35 -24.59 0.96
N ASP A 3 16.30 -25.07 0.32
CA ASP A 3 15.85 -24.54 -0.97
C ASP A 3 15.24 -23.15 -0.74
N SER A 4 16.02 -22.11 -1.02
CA SER A 4 15.60 -20.73 -0.85
C SER A 4 14.79 -20.20 -2.04
N LYS A 5 14.50 -21.02 -3.07
CA LYS A 5 13.75 -20.54 -4.25
C LYS A 5 12.29 -20.23 -3.95
N ASN A 6 11.70 -20.86 -2.95
CA ASN A 6 10.30 -20.65 -2.59
C ASN A 6 10.18 -20.54 -1.07
N LEU A 7 9.93 -19.33 -0.58
CA LEU A 7 9.73 -19.06 0.83
C LEU A 7 8.27 -18.68 1.08
N SER A 8 7.63 -19.34 2.05
CA SER A 8 6.28 -18.95 2.49
C SER A 8 6.28 -17.63 3.26
N LYS A 9 7.31 -17.38 4.07
CA LYS A 9 7.45 -16.15 4.86
C LYS A 9 8.93 -15.83 5.03
N PHE A 10 9.28 -14.57 4.85
CA PHE A 10 10.62 -14.07 5.13
C PHE A 10 10.52 -12.80 5.97
N ASN A 11 11.07 -12.86 7.19
CA ASN A 11 11.13 -11.72 8.09
C ASN A 11 12.56 -11.17 8.10
N VAL A 12 12.71 -9.91 7.72
CA VAL A 12 13.99 -9.19 7.81
C VAL A 12 14.20 -8.79 9.26
N SER A 13 15.31 -9.20 9.85
CA SER A 13 15.68 -8.74 11.19
C SER A 13 16.03 -7.26 11.18
N VAL A 14 15.63 -6.53 12.22
CA VAL A 14 16.06 -5.13 12.41
C VAL A 14 17.57 -5.11 12.62
N ALA A 15 18.28 -4.44 11.73
CA ALA A 15 19.70 -4.20 11.86
C ALA A 15 19.96 -2.73 11.59
N ASP A 16 19.73 -1.90 12.61
CA ASP A 16 19.68 -0.44 12.45
C ASP A 16 20.90 0.16 11.75
N ASN A 17 22.08 -0.48 11.79
CA ASN A 17 23.32 0.04 11.19
C ASN A 17 23.96 -0.87 10.12
N ILE A 18 23.30 -1.94 9.70
CA ILE A 18 23.85 -2.87 8.70
C ILE A 18 23.02 -2.76 7.44
N ASP A 19 23.68 -2.73 6.29
CA ASP A 19 23.00 -2.87 5.01
C ASP A 19 22.52 -4.31 4.79
N ILE A 20 21.44 -4.66 5.49
CA ILE A 20 20.88 -6.01 5.51
C ILE A 20 20.51 -6.47 4.11
N PHE A 21 19.97 -5.58 3.27
CA PHE A 21 19.62 -5.93 1.89
C PHE A 21 20.85 -6.14 1.02
N GLY A 22 21.96 -5.45 1.28
CA GLY A 22 23.25 -5.75 0.65
C GLY A 22 23.76 -7.16 0.99
N ILE A 23 23.53 -7.63 2.21
CA ILE A 23 23.87 -9.01 2.64
C ILE A 23 22.91 -10.01 1.99
N LEU A 24 21.60 -9.78 2.12
CA LEU A 24 20.56 -10.66 1.55
C LEU A 24 20.69 -10.78 0.04
N ASN A 25 21.08 -9.71 -0.64
CA ASN A 25 21.37 -9.74 -2.06
C ASN A 25 22.50 -10.72 -2.39
N LYS A 26 23.48 -10.98 -1.52
CA LYS A 26 24.50 -12.01 -1.77
C LYS A 26 23.99 -13.43 -1.51
N SER A 27 23.02 -13.57 -0.61
CA SER A 27 22.48 -14.87 -0.19
C SER A 27 21.37 -15.39 -1.09
N PHE A 28 20.54 -14.52 -1.65
CA PHE A 28 19.39 -14.89 -2.46
C PHE A 28 19.75 -15.06 -3.93
N GLN A 29 19.11 -16.05 -4.56
CA GLN A 29 19.25 -16.33 -6.00
C GLN A 29 18.22 -15.55 -6.80
N VAL A 30 18.56 -15.21 -8.05
CA VAL A 30 17.58 -14.67 -9.00
C VAL A 30 16.48 -15.70 -9.24
N GLY A 31 15.24 -15.25 -9.29
CA GLY A 31 14.08 -16.11 -9.47
C GLY A 31 13.43 -16.57 -8.16
N THR A 32 13.83 -16.00 -7.01
CA THR A 32 13.27 -16.39 -5.71
C THR A 32 11.83 -15.91 -5.58
N ASN A 33 10.93 -16.78 -5.10
CA ASN A 33 9.55 -16.47 -4.78
C ASN A 33 9.39 -16.34 -3.27
N ILE A 34 8.69 -15.28 -2.83
CA ILE A 34 8.37 -15.07 -1.42
C ILE A 34 6.87 -14.82 -1.30
N ASP A 35 6.13 -15.65 -0.57
CA ASP A 35 4.70 -15.40 -0.38
C ASP A 35 4.49 -14.16 0.50
N ALA A 36 5.19 -14.03 1.63
CA ALA A 36 5.11 -12.86 2.52
C ALA A 36 6.49 -12.33 2.93
N LEU A 37 6.79 -11.07 2.61
CA LEU A 37 8.00 -10.35 2.98
C LEU A 37 7.71 -9.31 4.06
N ASN A 38 8.26 -9.50 5.25
CA ASN A 38 8.07 -8.61 6.39
C ASN A 38 9.36 -7.85 6.70
N ILE A 39 9.26 -6.53 6.72
CA ILE A 39 10.35 -5.59 6.94
C ILE A 39 9.92 -4.70 8.12
N PRO A 40 10.39 -4.99 9.34
CA PRO A 40 9.97 -4.20 10.51
C PRO A 40 10.37 -2.74 10.41
N LYS A 41 11.52 -2.44 9.78
CA LYS A 41 12.01 -1.08 9.61
C LYS A 41 12.82 -0.98 8.32
N LEU A 42 12.46 -0.03 7.46
CA LEU A 42 13.15 0.30 6.23
C LEU A 42 13.70 1.72 6.33
N LEU A 43 15.01 1.85 6.43
CA LEU A 43 15.67 3.15 6.40
C LEU A 43 15.86 3.60 4.96
N VAL A 44 15.71 4.90 4.72
CA VAL A 44 15.92 5.51 3.39
C VAL A 44 17.29 5.16 2.79
N ARG A 45 18.34 5.15 3.61
CA ARG A 45 19.71 4.78 3.16
C ARG A 45 19.82 3.35 2.59
N ASN A 46 18.87 2.48 2.92
CA ASN A 46 18.81 1.10 2.45
C ASN A 46 17.83 0.91 1.28
N LEU A 47 17.14 1.95 0.79
CA LEU A 47 16.20 1.80 -0.33
C LEU A 47 16.88 1.29 -1.60
N LYS A 48 18.09 1.77 -1.89
CA LYS A 48 18.83 1.33 -3.09
C LYS A 48 19.23 -0.15 -3.02
N SER A 49 19.78 -0.59 -1.89
CA SER A 49 20.15 -2.00 -1.72
C SER A 49 18.91 -2.90 -1.64
N PHE A 50 17.82 -2.39 -1.04
CA PHE A 50 16.52 -3.04 -1.07
C PHE A 50 16.01 -3.24 -2.50
N GLN A 51 16.08 -2.20 -3.35
CA GLN A 51 15.69 -2.29 -4.75
C GLN A 51 16.49 -3.37 -5.49
N THR A 52 17.81 -3.41 -5.33
CA THR A 52 18.65 -4.46 -5.94
C THR A 52 18.31 -5.85 -5.42
N PHE A 53 17.98 -5.99 -4.14
CA PHE A 53 17.48 -7.26 -3.59
C PHE A 53 16.15 -7.66 -4.25
N ASN A 54 15.24 -6.71 -4.47
CA ASN A 54 13.95 -6.98 -5.09
C ASN A 54 14.07 -7.44 -6.55
N GLU A 55 15.06 -6.96 -7.31
CA GLU A 55 15.34 -7.41 -8.68
C GLU A 55 15.63 -8.92 -8.78
N LYS A 56 15.99 -9.57 -7.66
CA LYS A 56 16.17 -11.03 -7.60
C LYS A 56 14.87 -11.80 -7.38
N LEU A 57 13.83 -11.14 -6.92
CA LEU A 57 12.58 -11.78 -6.58
C LEU A 57 11.73 -11.95 -7.85
N SER A 58 11.32 -13.18 -8.15
CA SER A 58 10.40 -13.44 -9.26
C SER A 58 8.96 -13.09 -8.90
N SER A 59 8.60 -13.25 -7.62
CA SER A 59 7.27 -12.88 -7.14
C SER A 59 7.27 -12.58 -5.65
N VAL A 60 6.45 -11.60 -5.27
CA VAL A 60 6.13 -11.30 -3.87
C VAL A 60 4.63 -11.04 -3.76
N LYS A 61 3.89 -11.87 -3.02
CA LYS A 61 2.43 -11.74 -2.90
C LYS A 61 2.01 -10.75 -1.82
N GLU A 62 2.75 -10.67 -0.73
CA GLU A 62 2.48 -9.78 0.40
C GLU A 62 3.77 -9.10 0.88
N ILE A 63 3.69 -7.77 1.05
CA ILE A 63 4.79 -6.98 1.60
C ILE A 63 4.28 -6.16 2.77
N ILE A 64 4.99 -6.25 3.90
CA ILE A 64 4.70 -5.47 5.09
C ILE A 64 5.96 -4.71 5.49
N VAL A 65 5.96 -3.40 5.27
CA VAL A 65 6.95 -2.46 5.79
C VAL A 65 6.33 -1.78 7.01
N LYS A 66 6.69 -2.24 8.21
CA LYS A 66 6.06 -1.75 9.46
C LYS A 66 6.45 -0.31 9.79
N GLU A 67 7.63 0.14 9.37
CA GLU A 67 8.11 1.50 9.59
C GLU A 67 9.05 1.92 8.45
N ILE A 68 8.75 3.05 7.80
CA ILE A 68 9.68 3.79 6.96
C ILE A 68 10.00 5.12 7.64
N CYS A 69 11.24 5.27 8.07
CA CYS A 69 11.70 6.46 8.78
C CYS A 69 12.74 7.21 7.94
N THR A 70 12.60 8.53 7.86
CA THR A 70 13.65 9.47 7.44
C THR A 70 13.75 10.66 8.39
N HIS A 71 14.96 11.18 8.56
CA HIS A 71 15.22 12.40 9.32
C HIS A 71 15.12 13.67 8.46
N SER A 72 15.17 13.52 7.13
CA SER A 72 14.89 14.58 6.16
C SER A 72 14.60 13.91 4.82
N ALA A 73 13.42 14.15 4.25
CA ALA A 73 13.09 13.63 2.93
C ALA A 73 13.77 14.50 1.86
N GLU A 74 14.79 13.96 1.19
CA GLU A 74 15.34 14.57 -0.01
C GLU A 74 14.58 14.09 -1.25
N ALA A 75 14.60 14.87 -2.34
CA ALA A 75 13.95 14.47 -3.61
C ALA A 75 14.46 13.10 -4.14
N LYS A 76 15.72 12.77 -3.84
CA LYS A 76 16.33 11.48 -4.18
C LYS A 76 15.67 10.31 -3.44
N ASP A 77 15.18 10.53 -2.22
CA ASP A 77 14.55 9.51 -1.40
C ASP A 77 13.17 9.14 -1.95
N VAL A 78 12.42 10.16 -2.38
CA VAL A 78 11.12 10.04 -3.07
C VAL A 78 11.28 9.24 -4.38
N ALA A 79 12.30 9.55 -5.19
CA ALA A 79 12.57 8.82 -6.43
C ALA A 79 12.96 7.34 -6.19
N SER A 80 13.73 7.09 -5.12
CA SER A 80 14.10 5.73 -4.73
C SER A 80 12.89 4.93 -4.25
N LEU A 81 11.97 5.57 -3.51
CA LEU A 81 10.73 4.95 -3.06
C LEU A 81 9.77 4.63 -4.22
N LEU A 82 9.63 5.55 -5.18
CA LEU A 82 8.87 5.31 -6.41
C LEU A 82 9.42 4.11 -7.18
N SER A 83 10.75 4.07 -7.37
CA SER A 83 11.42 2.96 -8.05
C SER A 83 11.19 1.64 -7.30
N PHE A 84 11.22 1.67 -5.97
CA PHE A 84 10.87 0.54 -5.11
C PHE A 84 9.43 0.06 -5.35
N LEU A 85 8.44 0.94 -5.28
CA LEU A 85 7.03 0.57 -5.51
C LEU A 85 6.79 0.06 -6.93
N ALA A 86 7.45 0.65 -7.91
CA ALA A 86 7.35 0.31 -9.33
C ALA A 86 7.92 -1.08 -9.66
N SER A 87 8.80 -1.62 -8.82
CA SER A 87 9.48 -2.90 -9.05
C SER A 87 8.63 -4.14 -8.75
N PHE A 88 7.41 -3.94 -8.24
CA PHE A 88 6.49 -5.04 -7.94
C PHE A 88 5.32 -5.10 -8.93
N ASN A 89 5.02 -6.31 -9.41
CA ASN A 89 3.97 -6.60 -10.39
C ASN A 89 3.04 -7.76 -10.00
N THR A 90 3.27 -8.40 -8.85
CA THR A 90 2.53 -9.59 -8.38
C THR A 90 1.95 -9.43 -6.97
N ILE A 91 1.97 -8.21 -6.43
CA ILE A 91 1.49 -7.95 -5.07
C ILE A 91 -0.03 -8.09 -5.02
N LYS A 92 -0.51 -8.78 -3.99
CA LYS A 92 -1.91 -8.86 -3.61
C LYS A 92 -2.23 -8.05 -2.35
N LYS A 93 -1.25 -7.89 -1.46
CA LYS A 93 -1.36 -7.12 -0.24
C LYS A 93 -0.11 -6.28 -0.02
N PHE A 94 -0.30 -4.98 0.18
CA PHE A 94 0.79 -4.07 0.47
C PHE A 94 0.48 -3.31 1.76
N HIS A 95 1.45 -3.28 2.66
CA HIS A 95 1.39 -2.48 3.86
C HIS A 95 2.66 -1.67 4.01
N ILE A 96 2.50 -0.36 4.12
CA ILE A 96 3.57 0.58 4.45
C ILE A 96 3.12 1.53 5.56
N HIS A 97 4.03 1.92 6.45
CA HIS A 97 3.73 2.87 7.50
C HIS A 97 4.87 3.85 7.67
N GLU A 98 4.58 5.13 7.50
CA GLU A 98 5.52 6.22 7.77
C GLU A 98 5.70 6.46 9.27
N CYS A 99 6.94 6.70 9.68
CA CYS A 99 7.21 7.23 11.01
C CYS A 99 6.63 8.66 11.13
N SER A 100 6.34 9.13 12.33
CA SER A 100 5.65 10.41 12.56
C SER A 100 6.33 11.64 11.92
N SER A 101 7.66 11.63 11.81
CA SER A 101 8.44 12.70 11.16
C SER A 101 8.58 12.55 9.65
N THR A 102 8.09 11.46 9.07
CA THR A 102 8.29 11.07 7.67
C THR A 102 7.05 11.40 6.84
N LYS A 103 7.25 12.11 5.72
CA LYS A 103 6.21 12.53 4.78
C LYS A 103 6.69 12.36 3.34
N ILE A 104 7.00 11.13 2.96
CA ILE A 104 7.56 10.76 1.65
C ILE A 104 6.52 10.14 0.72
N LEU A 105 5.40 9.63 1.25
CA LEU A 105 4.32 9.09 0.44
C LEU A 105 3.57 10.22 -0.30
N SER A 106 3.25 9.96 -1.55
CA SER A 106 2.40 10.82 -2.38
C SER A 106 1.29 9.99 -3.03
N ALA A 107 0.15 10.63 -3.32
CA ALA A 107 -0.97 9.96 -3.98
C ALA A 107 -0.54 9.32 -5.31
N GLY A 108 0.25 10.04 -6.11
CA GLY A 108 0.78 9.54 -7.38
C GLY A 108 1.54 8.21 -7.25
N MET A 109 2.33 8.03 -6.18
CA MET A 109 3.02 6.74 -5.94
C MET A 109 2.03 5.59 -5.74
N VAL A 110 0.96 5.85 -5.00
CA VAL A 110 -0.04 4.85 -4.64
C VAL A 110 -0.92 4.51 -5.84
N ILE A 111 -1.35 5.52 -6.60
CA ILE A 111 -2.10 5.31 -7.84
C ILE A 111 -1.27 4.52 -8.85
N GLU A 112 0.02 4.83 -8.97
CA GLU A 112 0.92 4.05 -9.84
C GLU A 112 1.05 2.59 -9.36
N LEU A 113 1.18 2.36 -8.06
CA LEU A 113 1.23 1.02 -7.48
C LEU A 113 -0.04 0.21 -7.81
N LEU A 114 -1.22 0.81 -7.59
CA LEU A 114 -2.51 0.18 -7.87
C LEU A 114 -2.72 -0.07 -9.37
N GLY A 115 -2.33 0.88 -10.22
CA GLY A 115 -2.43 0.74 -11.68
C GLY A 115 -1.54 -0.39 -12.22
N ARG A 116 -0.34 -0.57 -11.67
CA ARG A 116 0.57 -1.66 -12.04
C ARG A 116 0.17 -3.02 -11.48
N ASN A 117 -0.55 -3.04 -10.36
CA ASN A 117 -0.93 -4.25 -9.65
C ASN A 117 -2.47 -4.31 -9.47
N PRO A 118 -3.23 -4.57 -10.56
CA PRO A 118 -4.70 -4.65 -10.50
C PRO A 118 -5.22 -5.81 -9.63
N ASP A 119 -4.35 -6.73 -9.20
CA ASP A 119 -4.67 -7.83 -8.28
C ASP A 119 -4.50 -7.45 -6.80
N ILE A 120 -4.10 -6.20 -6.48
CA ILE A 120 -4.04 -5.72 -5.09
C ILE A 120 -5.45 -5.73 -4.51
N LYS A 121 -5.65 -6.59 -3.51
CA LYS A 121 -6.90 -6.69 -2.76
C LYS A 121 -6.95 -5.72 -1.59
N SER A 122 -5.80 -5.41 -1.01
CA SER A 122 -5.72 -4.54 0.16
C SER A 122 -4.42 -3.77 0.16
N LEU A 123 -4.55 -2.46 0.20
CA LEU A 123 -3.47 -1.52 0.45
C LEU A 123 -3.69 -0.89 1.83
N ILE A 124 -2.71 -1.07 2.71
CA ILE A 124 -2.73 -0.52 4.06
C ILE A 124 -1.62 0.52 4.17
N ILE A 125 -1.96 1.72 4.62
CA ILE A 125 -1.01 2.82 4.76
C ILE A 125 -1.16 3.42 6.16
N GLY A 126 -0.08 3.46 6.93
CA GLY A 126 0.00 4.26 8.14
C GLY A 126 0.70 5.58 7.86
N THR A 127 0.11 6.71 8.27
CA THR A 127 0.70 8.04 8.04
C THR A 127 0.07 9.10 8.95
N GLY A 128 0.81 10.16 9.26
CA GLY A 128 0.30 11.38 9.89
C GLY A 128 0.11 12.55 8.91
N ASN A 129 0.28 12.32 7.61
CA ASN A 129 0.27 13.37 6.60
C ASN A 129 -1.15 13.63 6.04
N ILE A 130 -1.84 14.64 6.56
CA ILE A 130 -3.21 15.04 6.13
C ILE A 130 -3.25 15.31 4.62
N GLU A 131 -2.33 16.10 4.09
CA GLU A 131 -2.31 16.48 2.67
C GLU A 131 -2.22 15.25 1.77
N PHE A 132 -1.39 14.28 2.16
CA PHE A 132 -1.29 13.01 1.46
C PHE A 132 -2.61 12.23 1.52
N VAL A 133 -3.24 12.10 2.70
CA VAL A 133 -4.49 11.35 2.86
C VAL A 133 -5.64 11.97 2.05
N VAL A 134 -5.75 13.29 2.03
CA VAL A 134 -6.74 14.01 1.22
C VAL A 134 -6.47 13.81 -0.27
N SER A 135 -5.19 13.89 -0.67
CA SER A 135 -4.80 13.70 -2.07
C SER A 135 -5.07 12.28 -2.56
N ILE A 136 -4.69 11.25 -1.80
CA ILE A 136 -4.95 9.84 -2.18
C ILE A 136 -6.46 9.57 -2.19
N PHE A 137 -7.24 10.11 -1.26
CA PHE A 137 -8.70 9.95 -1.26
C PHE A 137 -9.30 10.43 -2.58
N LYS A 138 -8.99 11.66 -3.01
CA LYS A 138 -9.51 12.22 -4.27
C LYS A 138 -9.03 11.43 -5.50
N GLU A 139 -7.74 11.15 -5.58
CA GLU A 139 -7.14 10.44 -6.73
C GLU A 139 -7.61 8.98 -6.82
N PHE A 140 -7.77 8.29 -5.69
CA PHE A 140 -8.21 6.89 -5.66
C PHE A 140 -9.62 6.73 -6.25
N PHE A 141 -10.54 7.62 -5.90
CA PHE A 141 -11.90 7.58 -6.47
C PHE A 141 -11.93 8.01 -7.94
N ARG A 142 -11.09 8.96 -8.36
CA ARG A 142 -10.97 9.42 -9.76
C ARG A 142 -10.25 8.44 -10.70
N MET A 143 -9.37 7.59 -10.17
CA MET A 143 -8.60 6.64 -10.97
C MET A 143 -9.51 5.68 -11.75
N GLU A 144 -9.34 5.54 -13.06
CA GLU A 144 -10.00 4.46 -13.80
C GLU A 144 -9.33 3.13 -13.48
N GLN A 145 -10.10 2.14 -13.04
CA GLN A 145 -9.54 0.82 -12.78
C GLN A 145 -9.30 0.12 -14.12
N GLN A 146 -8.03 -0.18 -14.42
CA GLN A 146 -7.67 -0.87 -15.65
C GLN A 146 -8.24 -2.30 -15.62
N SER A 147 -9.21 -2.59 -16.50
CA SER A 147 -9.71 -3.95 -16.66
C SER A 147 -8.64 -4.83 -17.29
N LYS A 148 -8.35 -5.99 -16.70
CA LYS A 148 -7.64 -7.05 -17.44
C LYS A 148 -8.48 -7.42 -18.68
N VAL A 149 -7.79 -7.57 -19.80
CA VAL A 149 -8.30 -7.72 -21.17
C VAL A 149 -9.43 -8.76 -21.30
N LYS A 150 -10.43 -8.41 -22.15
CA LYS A 150 -11.54 -9.18 -22.74
C LYS A 150 -12.24 -10.22 -21.83
N ASN A 151 -13.43 -9.80 -21.40
CA ASN A 151 -14.60 -10.63 -21.04
C ASN A 151 -14.67 -11.26 -19.65
N GLU A 152 -13.62 -11.20 -18.82
CA GLU A 152 -13.71 -11.64 -17.43
C GLU A 152 -13.00 -10.67 -16.48
N CYS A 153 -13.76 -9.69 -15.99
CA CYS A 153 -13.31 -8.87 -14.88
C CYS A 153 -13.43 -9.73 -13.60
N HIS A 154 -12.29 -10.25 -13.11
CA HIS A 154 -12.25 -11.13 -11.92
C HIS A 154 -12.17 -10.38 -10.59
N TYR A 155 -11.97 -9.06 -10.63
CA TYR A 155 -11.75 -8.24 -9.43
C TYR A 155 -12.66 -7.02 -9.44
N ASN A 156 -13.61 -7.05 -8.52
CA ASN A 156 -14.66 -6.06 -8.41
C ASN A 156 -14.39 -5.10 -7.26
N GLU A 157 -13.31 -5.28 -6.49
CA GLU A 157 -13.11 -4.51 -5.26
C GLU A 157 -11.64 -4.12 -5.09
N SER A 158 -11.42 -2.82 -4.93
CA SER A 158 -10.14 -2.26 -4.49
C SER A 158 -10.32 -1.61 -3.14
N THR A 159 -9.46 -1.95 -2.17
CA THR A 159 -9.56 -1.41 -0.82
C THR A 159 -8.28 -0.67 -0.42
N VAL A 160 -8.42 0.61 -0.07
CA VAL A 160 -7.37 1.42 0.58
C VAL A 160 -7.76 1.63 2.04
N LYS A 161 -6.82 1.35 2.93
CA LYS A 161 -6.98 1.48 4.38
C LYS A 161 -5.91 2.41 4.93
N ILE A 162 -6.33 3.51 5.51
CA ILE A 162 -5.46 4.49 6.15
C ILE A 162 -5.54 4.33 7.66
N TYR A 163 -4.39 4.13 8.30
CA TYR A 163 -4.24 4.29 9.74
C TYR A 163 -3.64 5.67 9.98
N PHE A 164 -4.49 6.59 10.42
CA PHE A 164 -4.11 7.98 10.52
C PHE A 164 -3.61 8.30 11.93
N ARG A 165 -2.44 8.94 12.02
CA ARG A 165 -1.81 9.37 13.28
C ARG A 165 -1.73 10.89 13.34
N GLY A 166 -2.84 11.54 13.68
CA GLY A 166 -2.90 13.01 13.71
C GLY A 166 -4.25 13.53 14.20
N GLU A 167 -4.63 14.73 13.75
CA GLU A 167 -5.92 15.35 14.07
C GLU A 167 -7.04 14.64 13.28
N TYR A 168 -7.48 13.47 13.77
CA TYR A 168 -8.40 12.58 13.07
C TYR A 168 -9.74 13.26 12.73
N GLU A 169 -10.38 13.90 13.71
CA GLU A 169 -11.66 14.60 13.50
C GLU A 169 -11.54 15.67 12.41
N PHE A 170 -10.46 16.45 12.44
CA PHE A 170 -10.19 17.47 11.42
C PHE A 170 -9.99 16.86 10.03
N LEU A 171 -9.26 15.74 9.93
CA LEU A 171 -9.12 15.00 8.67
C LEU A 171 -10.48 14.54 8.15
N ILE A 172 -11.31 13.93 9.00
CA ILE A 172 -12.65 13.45 8.60
C ILE A 172 -13.52 14.58 8.07
N ASP A 173 -13.50 15.76 8.71
CA ASP A 173 -14.24 16.93 8.23
C ASP A 173 -13.77 17.36 6.84
N ILE A 174 -12.46 17.34 6.57
CA ILE A 174 -11.91 17.63 5.23
C ILE A 174 -12.36 16.60 4.20
N LEU A 175 -12.34 15.30 4.55
CA LEU A 175 -12.76 14.23 3.64
C LEU A 175 -14.25 14.34 3.31
N ARG A 176 -15.09 14.61 4.31
CA ARG A 176 -16.53 14.86 4.14
C ARG A 176 -16.81 16.03 3.21
N ASN A 177 -16.11 17.14 3.41
CA ASN A 177 -16.22 18.31 2.52
C ASN A 177 -15.74 18.01 1.09
N SER A 178 -14.83 17.04 0.92
CA SER A 178 -14.34 16.61 -0.38
C SER A 178 -15.31 15.69 -1.12
N LEU A 179 -16.29 15.07 -0.45
CA LEU A 179 -17.25 14.14 -1.07
C LEU A 179 -18.09 14.82 -2.15
N SER A 180 -18.45 16.10 -1.97
CA SER A 180 -19.24 16.84 -2.98
C SER A 180 -18.49 17.05 -4.30
N GLU A 181 -17.17 16.89 -4.32
CA GLU A 181 -16.34 16.97 -5.53
C GLU A 181 -16.20 15.61 -6.25
N LEU A 182 -16.73 14.53 -5.67
CA LEU A 182 -16.56 13.16 -6.16
C LEU A 182 -17.91 12.56 -6.54
N GLU A 183 -18.05 12.18 -7.80
CA GLU A 183 -19.26 11.52 -8.29
C GLU A 183 -19.34 10.08 -7.80
N ASN A 184 -20.54 9.64 -7.39
CA ASN A 184 -20.85 8.26 -6.98
C ASN A 184 -20.09 7.76 -5.75
N VAL A 185 -19.52 8.66 -4.94
CA VAL A 185 -18.92 8.32 -3.64
C VAL A 185 -19.91 8.60 -2.53
N VAL A 186 -20.13 7.63 -1.65
CA VAL A 186 -20.99 7.76 -0.46
C VAL A 186 -20.19 7.42 0.79
N GLU A 187 -20.44 8.14 1.87
CA GLU A 187 -19.95 7.75 3.20
C GLU A 187 -20.90 6.71 3.79
N ASP A 188 -20.36 5.64 4.36
CA ASP A 188 -21.17 4.65 5.07
C ASP A 188 -21.65 5.24 6.41
N ILE A 189 -22.97 5.40 6.52
CA ILE A 189 -23.66 5.96 7.69
C ILE A 189 -23.50 5.05 8.92
N HIS A 190 -23.10 3.78 8.73
CA HIS A 190 -22.83 2.83 9.82
C HIS A 190 -21.38 2.84 10.32
N SER A 191 -20.58 3.80 9.87
CA SER A 191 -19.23 4.05 10.37
C SER A 191 -19.21 4.09 11.90
N ALA A 192 -18.48 3.16 12.52
CA ALA A 192 -18.27 3.17 13.97
C ALA A 192 -17.41 4.39 14.36
N PRO A 193 -17.46 4.88 15.62
CA PRO A 193 -16.64 6.03 16.03
C PRO A 193 -15.13 5.84 15.83
N LYS A 194 -14.67 4.61 15.56
CA LYS A 194 -13.27 4.26 15.35
C LYS A 194 -12.82 4.35 13.90
N TYR A 195 -13.75 4.46 12.93
CA TYR A 195 -13.40 4.52 11.52
C TYR A 195 -14.46 5.18 10.66
N VAL A 196 -14.01 5.77 9.57
CA VAL A 196 -14.88 6.26 8.50
C VAL A 196 -14.63 5.43 7.25
N GLN A 197 -15.71 5.03 6.60
CA GLN A 197 -15.69 4.32 5.32
C GLN A 197 -16.37 5.16 4.25
N SER A 198 -15.72 5.25 3.09
CA SER A 198 -16.30 5.80 1.88
C SER A 198 -16.26 4.77 0.77
N ASP A 199 -17.38 4.61 0.09
CA ASP A 199 -17.55 3.62 -0.97
C ASP A 199 -17.95 4.27 -2.28
N SER A 200 -17.52 3.68 -3.38
CA SER A 200 -18.00 3.99 -4.71
C SER A 200 -18.29 2.70 -5.44
N ILE A 201 -19.48 2.60 -6.02
CA ILE A 201 -19.88 1.49 -6.88
C ILE A 201 -20.22 2.07 -8.25
N VAL A 202 -19.44 1.70 -9.26
CA VAL A 202 -19.63 2.18 -10.63
C VAL A 202 -19.68 1.01 -11.60
N ASP A 203 -20.53 1.12 -12.63
CA ASP A 203 -20.57 0.10 -13.67
C ASP A 203 -19.27 0.09 -14.49
N CYS A 204 -18.74 -1.10 -14.74
CA CYS A 204 -17.58 -1.30 -15.58
C CYS A 204 -17.93 -0.94 -17.03
N LYS A 205 -17.37 0.17 -17.51
CA LYS A 205 -17.56 0.68 -18.88
C LYS A 205 -17.09 -0.30 -19.97
N TYR A 206 -16.30 -1.31 -19.61
CA TYR A 206 -15.69 -2.26 -20.57
C TYR A 206 -16.39 -3.62 -20.63
N CYS A 207 -17.39 -3.88 -19.77
CA CYS A 207 -18.13 -5.14 -19.74
C CYS A 207 -19.57 -4.95 -20.22
N PHE A 208 -19.79 -4.99 -21.54
CA PHE A 208 -21.10 -4.73 -22.15
C PHE A 208 -22.13 -5.86 -21.94
N GLU A 209 -21.67 -7.11 -21.82
CA GLU A 209 -22.57 -8.29 -21.75
C GLU A 209 -22.97 -8.67 -20.33
N LYS A 210 -22.09 -8.41 -19.36
CA LYS A 210 -22.32 -8.66 -17.93
C LYS A 210 -22.14 -7.32 -17.24
N ARG A 211 -23.25 -6.69 -16.82
CA ARG A 211 -23.26 -5.44 -16.02
C ARG A 211 -22.48 -5.66 -14.73
N HIS A 212 -21.17 -5.54 -14.83
CA HIS A 212 -20.23 -5.79 -13.77
C HIS A 212 -19.99 -4.48 -13.05
N SER A 213 -20.18 -4.45 -11.74
CA SER A 213 -19.90 -3.25 -10.94
C SER A 213 -18.52 -3.34 -10.32
N ILE A 214 -17.79 -2.22 -10.37
CA ILE A 214 -16.51 -1.99 -9.72
C ILE A 214 -16.78 -1.23 -8.43
N SER A 215 -16.35 -1.81 -7.32
CA SER A 215 -16.39 -1.26 -5.98
C SER A 215 -15.01 -0.76 -5.57
N LYS A 216 -15.00 0.42 -4.96
CA LYS A 216 -13.84 1.01 -4.29
C LYS A 216 -14.22 1.34 -2.88
N CYS A 217 -13.41 0.89 -1.94
CA CYS A 217 -13.62 1.15 -0.51
C CYS A 217 -12.40 1.88 0.05
N PHE A 218 -12.62 3.01 0.70
CA PHE A 218 -11.60 3.80 1.38
C PHE A 218 -11.92 3.88 2.86
N PHE A 219 -11.01 3.39 3.70
CA PHE A 219 -11.17 3.37 5.15
C PHE A 219 -10.15 4.30 5.80
N VAL A 220 -10.58 5.03 6.84
CA VAL A 220 -9.69 5.80 7.70
C VAL A 220 -9.94 5.45 9.16
N TRP A 221 -8.91 4.92 9.82
CA TRP A 221 -8.92 4.51 11.22
C TRP A 221 -8.18 5.51 12.11
N ASP A 222 -8.74 5.76 13.29
CA ASP A 222 -8.14 6.52 14.40
C ASP A 222 -7.38 5.61 15.38
N ASP A 223 -6.54 4.70 14.86
CA ASP A 223 -5.84 3.73 15.71
C ASP A 223 -4.39 3.54 15.24
N GLU A 224 -3.47 3.40 16.21
CA GLU A 224 -2.15 2.87 15.95
C GLU A 224 -2.22 1.35 15.71
N LEU A 225 -1.80 0.89 14.53
CA LEU A 225 -1.68 -0.52 14.12
C LEU A 225 -0.99 -1.46 15.13
N SER A 226 -0.28 -0.94 16.13
CA SER A 226 0.31 -1.73 17.22
C SER A 226 -0.71 -2.59 17.98
N THR A 227 -2.00 -2.24 17.94
CA THR A 227 -3.08 -3.06 18.50
C THR A 227 -3.45 -4.25 17.59
N LEU A 228 -3.37 -4.10 16.27
CA LEU A 228 -3.85 -5.09 15.30
C LEU A 228 -2.87 -6.22 14.97
N PHE A 229 -1.56 -6.01 15.17
CA PHE A 229 -0.57 -7.07 15.00
C PHE A 229 -0.35 -7.93 16.24
N ARG A 230 -0.78 -7.47 17.43
CA ARG A 230 -0.72 -8.29 18.63
C ARG A 230 -1.64 -9.51 18.55
N ASP A 231 -2.74 -9.40 17.79
CA ASP A 231 -3.74 -10.47 17.70
C ASP A 231 -3.50 -11.49 16.56
N ARG A 232 -2.45 -11.31 15.74
CA ARG A 232 -2.15 -12.24 14.63
C ARG A 232 -0.84 -13.03 14.77
N ASP A 233 -0.12 -12.81 15.86
CA ASP A 233 1.13 -13.53 16.20
C ASP A 233 0.94 -14.49 17.42
N LEU A 234 -0.29 -14.94 17.69
CA LEU A 234 -0.61 -16.05 18.60
C LEU A 234 -1.19 -17.25 17.84
#